data_AF-A0A1A8CQP2-F1
#
_entry.id   AF-A0A1A8CQP2-F1
#
_cell.length_a   1.000
_cell.length_b   1.000
_cell.length_c   1.000
_cell.angle_alpha   90.00
_cell.angle_beta   90.00
_cell.angle_gamma   90.00
#
_symmetry.space_group_name_H-M   'P 1'
#
loop_
_entity.id
_entity.type
_entity.pdbx_description
1 polymer ?
#
loop_
_entity_poly.entity_id
_entity_poly.type
_entity_poly.pdbx_seq_one_letter_code
_entity_poly.pdbx_strand_id
1 'polypeptide(L)'
;LAPCDGDVKPHQIVKPSGKHKVKVRSLSTVSETPKGSPALYKLNNRSQSDVCPQAITSIIQHEKREVDQVEGQRHFRKADSSKGEPPASTNGPESKMSENQFSPHVQLPATNSGCQQPPQTKESGSRKIRSLLELGIICLPGSRDRNGRAVVEVHGDRKEWMSPLVTAHNVCELLLYLHSLPRREVRELGLTLVINARKKPVPVHLYRALLMVQEQTLHTVHSIIMLKDKDNCPRPEKHPGLQIDMVTSVRALNKTVEASQLTSDLGGTFTYSHFHWLQFHQKLVSFMADLRGANSLLHNAIKKVDSRKQMHAAQEVQESIQEQRVLMKEVLEDAGLVTLQKEGGTLLARMKKEEFRFSQSEDYRDALESMTDLYNQVEEKLHMLVMRSNESLQQLEFLHKLRETEAKIISVGTWFSSEGEQSLKNCETIDDTQVGTEKILQDFNLLLSHSKE
;
A
#
# COMPACT_ATOMS: atom_id res chain seq x y z
N LEU A 1 -71.96 58.03 -4.78
CA LEU A 1 -71.09 59.13 -4.30
C LEU A 1 -69.65 58.73 -4.56
N ALA A 2 -68.91 59.61 -5.22
CA ALA A 2 -67.49 59.58 -5.58
C ALA A 2 -66.99 61.05 -5.40
N PRO A 3 -65.77 61.49 -5.76
CA PRO A 3 -64.57 60.81 -6.31
C PRO A 3 -63.37 60.96 -5.31
N CYS A 4 -62.06 60.92 -5.58
CA CYS A 4 -61.16 61.18 -6.74
C CYS A 4 -59.94 60.21 -6.69
N ASP A 5 -59.50 59.60 -7.82
CA ASP A 5 -58.50 60.05 -8.83
C ASP A 5 -57.04 60.09 -8.31
N GLY A 6 -55.97 59.73 -9.02
CA GLY A 6 -55.72 59.30 -10.43
C GLY A 6 -54.46 60.01 -10.98
N ASP A 7 -53.67 59.60 -11.97
CA ASP A 7 -53.32 58.36 -12.73
C ASP A 7 -52.27 58.79 -13.82
N VAL A 8 -51.74 57.87 -14.65
CA VAL A 8 -51.08 58.07 -15.97
C VAL A 8 -49.57 58.43 -16.04
N LYS A 9 -48.91 57.96 -17.14
CA LYS A 9 -47.49 58.13 -17.58
C LYS A 9 -47.44 59.08 -18.83
N PRO A 10 -46.66 58.90 -19.94
CA PRO A 10 -45.31 58.33 -20.23
C PRO A 10 -44.41 59.28 -21.10
N HIS A 11 -43.47 58.73 -21.89
CA HIS A 11 -42.60 59.33 -22.96
C HIS A 11 -41.28 60.01 -22.55
N GLN A 12 -40.28 60.23 -23.44
CA GLN A 12 -39.60 59.36 -24.45
C GLN A 12 -38.43 60.15 -25.08
N ILE A 13 -37.32 59.49 -25.44
CA ILE A 13 -36.34 59.86 -26.51
C ILE A 13 -35.61 61.24 -26.42
N VAL A 14 -34.26 61.23 -26.57
CA VAL A 14 -33.48 62.02 -27.56
C VAL A 14 -32.00 61.61 -27.54
N LYS A 15 -31.35 61.59 -28.72
CA LYS A 15 -29.88 61.58 -28.94
C LYS A 15 -29.53 62.85 -29.73
N PRO A 16 -28.37 63.51 -29.48
CA PRO A 16 -27.17 63.31 -30.32
C PRO A 16 -25.86 63.26 -29.48
N SER A 17 -24.87 62.43 -29.81
CA SER A 17 -23.84 62.61 -30.85
C SER A 17 -22.87 63.79 -30.61
N GLY A 18 -21.64 63.46 -30.19
CA GLY A 18 -20.50 64.39 -30.08
C GLY A 18 -19.18 63.61 -30.09
N LYS A 19 -18.57 63.45 -31.27
CA LYS A 19 -17.26 62.78 -31.43
C LYS A 19 -16.15 63.80 -31.24
N HIS A 20 -15.06 63.45 -30.54
CA HIS A 20 -13.71 63.82 -30.99
C HIS A 20 -12.67 62.84 -30.45
N LYS A 21 -11.64 62.53 -31.28
CA LYS A 21 -10.49 61.69 -30.89
C LYS A 21 -9.30 62.58 -30.56
N VAL A 22 -8.59 62.28 -29.48
CA VAL A 22 -7.15 62.54 -29.34
C VAL A 22 -6.49 61.28 -28.75
N LYS A 23 -5.22 61.04 -29.08
CA LYS A 23 -4.48 59.79 -28.83
C LYS A 23 -3.08 60.14 -28.30
N VAL A 24 -2.77 59.76 -27.06
CA VAL A 24 -1.43 59.90 -26.47
C VAL A 24 -1.04 58.59 -25.76
N ARG A 25 0.24 58.23 -25.82
CA ARG A 25 0.85 57.09 -25.10
C ARG A 25 1.39 57.55 -23.75
N SER A 26 1.42 56.68 -22.73
CA SER A 26 2.68 56.09 -22.21
C SER A 26 2.55 55.40 -20.84
N LEU A 27 3.09 54.17 -20.78
CA LEU A 27 3.94 53.55 -19.75
C LEU A 27 3.75 53.84 -18.23
N SER A 28 3.57 52.74 -17.46
CA SER A 28 3.94 52.54 -16.03
C SER A 28 3.27 53.45 -14.96
N THR A 29 2.91 53.00 -13.76
CA THR A 29 3.59 52.04 -12.85
C THR A 29 2.64 51.14 -12.01
N VAL A 30 3.22 50.07 -11.44
CA VAL A 30 3.13 49.58 -10.03
C VAL A 30 2.40 50.55 -9.06
N SER A 31 1.51 50.16 -8.13
CA SER A 31 1.15 48.85 -7.52
C SER A 31 -0.27 48.81 -6.88
N GLU A 32 -0.59 47.68 -6.23
CA GLU A 32 -1.57 47.45 -5.14
C GLU A 32 -2.90 46.73 -5.48
N THR A 33 -3.48 46.09 -4.45
CA THR A 33 -4.48 45.01 -4.58
C THR A 33 -5.84 45.39 -4.00
N PRO A 34 -6.90 44.65 -4.35
CA PRO A 34 -7.62 43.96 -3.29
C PRO A 34 -7.92 42.47 -3.57
N LYS A 35 -8.22 41.71 -2.51
CA LYS A 35 -8.55 40.28 -2.55
C LYS A 35 -10.01 40.04 -3.00
N GLY A 36 -10.25 39.00 -3.79
CA GLY A 36 -11.59 38.52 -4.16
C GLY A 36 -11.54 37.16 -4.86
N SER A 37 -11.93 36.10 -4.14
CA SER A 37 -11.77 34.67 -4.45
C SER A 37 -12.02 34.22 -5.92
N PRO A 38 -11.20 33.32 -6.49
CA PRO A 38 -11.32 32.85 -7.87
C PRO A 38 -12.38 31.75 -8.06
N ALA A 39 -12.81 31.54 -9.31
CA ALA A 39 -13.81 30.55 -9.68
C ALA A 39 -13.23 29.26 -10.29
N LEU A 40 -13.81 28.11 -9.91
CA LEU A 40 -13.94 26.84 -10.65
C LEU A 40 -12.84 26.50 -11.69
N TYR A 41 -11.77 25.84 -11.24
CA TYR A 41 -10.87 25.12 -12.13
C TYR A 41 -11.47 23.77 -12.58
N LYS A 42 -11.72 23.60 -13.88
CA LYS A 42 -11.95 22.28 -14.49
C LYS A 42 -10.60 21.56 -14.61
N LEU A 43 -10.39 20.50 -13.83
CA LEU A 43 -9.26 19.60 -14.01
C LEU A 43 -9.43 18.77 -15.29
N ASN A 44 -8.52 18.98 -16.24
CA ASN A 44 -8.49 18.29 -17.53
C ASN A 44 -7.60 17.04 -17.43
N ASN A 45 -8.20 15.88 -17.16
CA ASN A 45 -7.46 14.62 -17.05
C ASN A 45 -6.93 14.14 -18.40
N ARG A 46 -5.70 14.54 -18.73
CA ARG A 46 -4.84 13.90 -19.73
C ARG A 46 -3.37 13.90 -19.30
N SER A 47 -2.98 12.86 -18.55
CA SER A 47 -1.61 12.38 -18.52
C SER A 47 -1.57 11.03 -19.25
N GLN A 48 -1.38 11.08 -20.58
CA GLN A 48 -0.89 9.91 -21.31
C GLN A 48 0.63 9.93 -21.20
N SER A 49 1.18 9.22 -20.22
CA SER A 49 2.61 8.95 -20.13
C SER A 49 2.92 7.71 -20.96
N ASP A 50 3.23 7.91 -22.25
CA ASP A 50 3.59 6.83 -23.19
C ASP A 50 4.98 6.26 -22.86
N VAL A 51 5.08 5.51 -21.77
CA VAL A 51 6.27 4.74 -21.38
C VAL A 51 6.36 3.50 -22.28
N CYS A 52 6.95 3.70 -23.46
CA CYS A 52 7.04 2.66 -24.49
C CYS A 52 7.91 1.48 -24.02
N PRO A 53 7.42 0.21 -24.03
CA PRO A 53 8.14 -0.95 -23.47
C PRO A 53 9.54 -1.24 -24.04
N GLN A 54 9.86 -0.69 -25.22
CA GLN A 54 11.20 -0.80 -25.81
C GLN A 54 12.29 -0.21 -24.89
N ALA A 55 12.01 0.83 -24.10
CA ALA A 55 13.01 1.45 -23.23
C ALA A 55 13.57 0.47 -22.17
N ILE A 56 12.71 -0.34 -21.56
CA ILE A 56 13.10 -1.40 -20.62
C ILE A 56 13.87 -2.51 -21.36
N THR A 57 13.45 -2.82 -22.58
CA THR A 57 14.09 -3.83 -23.43
C THR A 57 15.52 -3.44 -23.82
N SER A 58 15.79 -2.16 -24.09
CA SER A 58 17.12 -1.66 -24.46
C SER A 58 18.17 -1.82 -23.37
N ILE A 59 17.78 -1.73 -22.09
CA ILE A 59 18.69 -1.95 -20.95
C ILE A 59 19.08 -3.45 -20.90
N ILE A 60 18.09 -4.34 -20.93
CA ILE A 60 18.28 -5.80 -20.87
C ILE A 60 19.06 -6.33 -22.10
N GLN A 61 18.89 -5.73 -23.28
CA GLN A 61 19.64 -6.11 -24.48
C GLN A 61 21.10 -5.64 -24.50
N HIS A 62 21.47 -4.66 -23.66
CA HIS A 62 22.87 -4.24 -23.57
C HIS A 62 23.70 -5.27 -22.80
N GLU A 63 23.23 -5.68 -21.61
CA GLU A 63 23.88 -6.71 -20.79
C GLU A 63 24.12 -8.01 -21.58
N LYS A 64 23.13 -8.45 -22.37
CA LYS A 64 23.25 -9.72 -23.10
C LYS A 64 24.35 -9.72 -24.18
N ARG A 65 24.71 -8.56 -24.74
CA ARG A 65 25.79 -8.45 -25.75
C ARG A 65 27.20 -8.47 -25.15
N GLU A 66 27.35 -8.12 -23.87
CA GLU A 66 28.64 -8.21 -23.18
C GLU A 66 28.94 -9.65 -22.74
N VAL A 67 27.92 -10.43 -22.35
CA VAL A 67 28.08 -11.84 -21.95
C VAL A 67 28.47 -12.74 -23.14
N ASP A 68 27.76 -12.65 -24.27
CA ASP A 68 28.02 -13.49 -25.47
C ASP A 68 29.44 -13.29 -26.07
N GLN A 69 30.16 -12.23 -25.68
CA GLN A 69 31.49 -11.91 -26.19
C GLN A 69 32.65 -12.54 -25.38
N VAL A 70 32.37 -13.12 -24.20
CA VAL A 70 33.39 -13.66 -23.29
C VAL A 70 33.54 -15.19 -23.38
N GLU A 71 32.48 -15.95 -23.69
CA GLU A 71 32.55 -17.41 -23.83
C GLU A 71 33.12 -17.90 -25.18
N GLY A 72 33.44 -16.98 -26.11
CA GLY A 72 33.82 -17.28 -27.49
C GLY A 72 35.16 -18.00 -27.74
N GLN A 73 35.80 -18.63 -26.73
CA GLN A 73 37.13 -19.22 -26.94
C GLN A 73 37.55 -20.38 -26.00
N ARG A 74 36.95 -21.58 -26.13
CA ARG A 74 37.68 -22.87 -25.94
C ARG A 74 36.97 -24.13 -26.50
N HIS A 75 37.79 -25.02 -27.07
CA HIS A 75 37.55 -26.44 -27.41
C HIS A 75 36.45 -26.86 -28.42
N PHE A 76 36.88 -27.01 -29.68
CA PHE A 76 36.35 -28.05 -30.59
C PHE A 76 36.63 -29.47 -30.07
N ARG A 77 35.65 -30.40 -30.17
CA ARG A 77 35.73 -31.66 -30.98
C ARG A 77 34.52 -32.60 -30.77
N LYS A 78 33.84 -32.96 -31.88
CA LYS A 78 33.09 -34.21 -32.21
C LYS A 78 32.15 -34.83 -31.13
N ALA A 79 30.83 -34.86 -31.35
CA ALA A 79 30.06 -35.92 -32.07
C ALA A 79 29.69 -37.14 -31.17
N ASP A 80 28.58 -37.88 -31.33
CA ASP A 80 27.56 -37.89 -32.40
C ASP A 80 26.17 -38.48 -31.93
N SER A 81 25.11 -38.22 -32.71
CA SER A 81 23.87 -39.02 -32.92
C SER A 81 22.92 -39.58 -31.81
N SER A 82 21.61 -39.44 -32.10
CA SER A 82 20.46 -40.40 -31.93
C SER A 82 19.70 -40.67 -30.61
N LYS A 83 18.43 -40.18 -30.58
CA LYS A 83 17.12 -40.86 -30.36
C LYS A 83 16.93 -41.99 -29.30
N GLY A 84 15.84 -41.91 -28.53
CA GLY A 84 15.11 -43.09 -27.97
C GLY A 84 13.97 -42.80 -26.97
N GLU A 85 12.76 -43.32 -27.24
CA GLU A 85 11.56 -43.38 -26.35
C GLU A 85 10.82 -44.73 -26.59
N PRO A 86 9.89 -45.20 -25.72
CA PRO A 86 9.77 -45.05 -24.26
C PRO A 86 9.95 -46.43 -23.53
N PRO A 87 8.99 -47.35 -23.23
CA PRO A 87 7.53 -47.31 -22.99
C PRO A 87 7.02 -47.93 -21.64
N ALA A 88 6.09 -47.24 -20.97
CA ALA A 88 4.87 -47.70 -20.27
C ALA A 88 4.79 -48.91 -19.27
N SER A 89 4.02 -48.66 -18.19
CA SER A 89 3.13 -49.60 -17.43
C SER A 89 3.78 -50.66 -16.49
N THR A 90 3.10 -51.26 -15.47
CA THR A 90 1.64 -51.49 -15.26
C THR A 90 1.27 -51.67 -13.76
N ASN A 91 -0.02 -51.44 -13.42
CA ASN A 91 -0.84 -52.03 -12.32
C ASN A 91 -0.51 -51.80 -10.81
N GLY A 92 -1.60 -51.66 -10.03
CA GLY A 92 -1.68 -51.92 -8.57
C GLY A 92 -2.43 -53.26 -8.30
N PRO A 93 -3.30 -53.42 -7.27
CA PRO A 93 -3.82 -52.40 -6.33
C PRO A 93 -4.00 -52.88 -4.85
N GLU A 94 -4.67 -52.03 -4.04
CA GLU A 94 -5.50 -52.31 -2.83
C GLU A 94 -5.02 -53.15 -1.61
N SER A 95 -5.15 -52.55 -0.42
CA SER A 95 -5.81 -53.16 0.77
C SER A 95 -6.23 -52.07 1.80
N LYS A 96 -6.98 -52.42 2.85
CA LYS A 96 -7.67 -51.51 3.80
C LYS A 96 -7.71 -52.03 5.26
N MET A 97 -7.71 -51.10 6.23
CA MET A 97 -8.28 -51.23 7.60
C MET A 97 -7.58 -52.24 8.56
N SER A 98 -7.72 -52.21 9.90
CA SER A 98 -8.39 -51.28 10.83
C SER A 98 -7.81 -51.31 12.27
N GLU A 99 -7.94 -50.18 12.98
CA GLU A 99 -8.32 -49.96 14.41
C GLU A 99 -7.66 -50.62 15.65
N ASN A 100 -7.79 -49.88 16.77
CA ASN A 100 -7.66 -50.21 18.21
C ASN A 100 -6.26 -50.50 18.79
N GLN A 101 -5.73 -49.71 19.74
CA GLN A 101 -6.17 -49.32 21.11
C GLN A 101 -5.92 -50.39 22.19
N PHE A 102 -5.00 -50.11 23.12
CA PHE A 102 -5.26 -50.11 24.58
C PHE A 102 -4.13 -49.39 25.38
N SER A 103 -4.45 -49.00 26.61
CA SER A 103 -3.78 -48.02 27.50
C SER A 103 -2.65 -48.64 28.40
N PRO A 104 -2.13 -47.97 29.48
CA PRO A 104 -1.28 -46.75 29.51
C PRO A 104 -0.05 -46.86 30.48
N HIS A 105 0.53 -45.71 30.88
CA HIS A 105 1.08 -45.37 32.23
C HIS A 105 2.62 -45.17 32.43
N VAL A 106 2.94 -44.23 33.34
CA VAL A 106 4.25 -43.90 34.00
C VAL A 106 5.14 -42.83 33.31
N GLN A 107 5.95 -42.11 34.11
CA GLN A 107 6.47 -40.75 33.87
C GLN A 107 7.92 -40.62 33.34
N LEU A 108 8.15 -39.50 32.63
CA LEU A 108 9.25 -38.49 32.67
C LEU A 108 10.51 -38.73 33.56
N PRO A 109 11.67 -38.05 33.30
CA PRO A 109 11.91 -36.94 32.33
C PRO A 109 13.21 -37.08 31.46
N ALA A 110 13.35 -36.26 30.40
CA ALA A 110 14.63 -35.64 29.99
C ALA A 110 14.51 -34.65 28.80
N THR A 111 15.39 -33.63 28.81
CA THR A 111 16.00 -32.89 27.67
C THR A 111 15.18 -32.44 26.45
N ASN A 112 15.01 -31.11 26.35
CA ASN A 112 15.19 -30.26 25.17
C ASN A 112 15.15 -30.89 23.76
N SER A 113 14.10 -30.56 22.99
CA SER A 113 14.22 -30.32 21.55
C SER A 113 13.34 -29.14 21.13
N GLY A 114 13.96 -28.09 20.58
CA GLY A 114 13.28 -26.83 20.25
C GLY A 114 12.63 -26.87 18.87
N CYS A 115 11.39 -27.35 18.79
CA CYS A 115 10.63 -27.32 17.54
C CYS A 115 9.97 -25.95 17.33
N GLN A 116 10.48 -25.14 16.40
CA GLN A 116 9.94 -23.82 16.08
C GLN A 116 8.57 -23.97 15.37
N GLN A 117 7.50 -23.44 15.98
CA GLN A 117 6.21 -23.33 15.30
C GLN A 117 6.21 -22.14 14.31
N PRO A 118 5.70 -22.30 13.08
CA PRO A 118 5.51 -21.18 12.16
C PRO A 118 4.39 -20.23 12.66
N PRO A 119 4.38 -18.95 12.26
CA PRO A 119 3.54 -17.89 12.85
C PRO A 119 2.05 -17.93 12.42
N GLN A 120 1.32 -19.00 12.76
CA GLN A 120 -0.06 -19.22 12.31
C GLN A 120 -1.14 -18.34 12.99
N THR A 121 -0.80 -17.56 14.01
CA THR A 121 -1.78 -16.81 14.82
C THR A 121 -2.56 -15.75 14.04
N LYS A 122 -1.95 -15.09 13.04
CA LYS A 122 -2.61 -14.01 12.28
C LYS A 122 -3.61 -14.51 11.23
N GLU A 123 -3.29 -15.58 10.51
CA GLU A 123 -4.20 -16.15 9.50
C GLU A 123 -5.43 -16.84 10.10
N SER A 124 -5.27 -17.45 11.28
CA SER A 124 -6.37 -18.09 12.00
C SER A 124 -7.46 -17.07 12.37
N GLY A 125 -7.06 -15.87 12.83
CA GLY A 125 -7.99 -14.79 13.18
C GLY A 125 -8.76 -14.24 11.96
N SER A 126 -8.07 -13.93 10.86
CA SER A 126 -8.72 -13.36 9.67
C SER A 126 -9.75 -14.32 9.05
N ARG A 127 -9.47 -15.63 9.04
CA ARG A 127 -10.42 -16.65 8.57
C ARG A 127 -11.66 -16.77 9.48
N LYS A 128 -11.50 -16.72 10.81
CA LYS A 128 -12.63 -16.72 11.76
C LYS A 128 -13.53 -15.50 11.57
N ILE A 129 -12.95 -14.30 11.53
CA ILE A 129 -13.69 -13.04 11.34
C ILE A 129 -14.48 -13.08 10.03
N ARG A 130 -13.87 -13.56 8.93
CA ARG A 130 -14.58 -13.79 7.67
C ARG A 130 -15.81 -14.68 7.84
N SER A 131 -15.66 -15.87 8.42
CA SER A 131 -16.77 -16.81 8.58
C SER A 131 -17.84 -16.36 9.59
N LEU A 132 -17.52 -15.42 10.48
CA LEU A 132 -18.49 -14.74 11.36
C LEU A 132 -19.26 -13.65 10.62
N LEU A 133 -18.58 -12.87 9.76
CA LEU A 133 -19.22 -11.90 8.87
C LEU A 133 -20.20 -12.61 7.94
N GLU A 134 -19.81 -13.74 7.33
CA GLU A 134 -20.63 -14.55 6.42
C GLU A 134 -21.96 -15.07 7.03
N LEU A 135 -22.15 -14.98 8.36
CA LEU A 135 -23.41 -15.31 9.04
C LEU A 135 -24.46 -14.19 9.03
N GLY A 136 -24.08 -12.93 8.74
CA GLY A 136 -24.99 -11.77 8.72
C GLY A 136 -25.71 -11.45 10.03
N ILE A 137 -25.30 -12.03 11.16
CA ILE A 137 -25.93 -11.83 12.49
C ILE A 137 -25.68 -10.42 13.05
N ILE A 138 -24.55 -9.81 12.67
CA ILE A 138 -24.15 -8.45 12.99
C ILE A 138 -23.63 -7.82 11.71
N CYS A 139 -24.17 -6.67 11.31
CA CYS A 139 -23.84 -5.98 10.07
C CYS A 139 -23.43 -4.53 10.34
N LEU A 140 -22.49 -4.02 9.54
CA LEU A 140 -22.17 -2.60 9.42
C LEU A 140 -22.58 -2.14 8.00
N PRO A 141 -23.76 -1.50 7.84
CA PRO A 141 -24.20 -0.99 6.53
C PRO A 141 -23.38 0.22 6.03
N GLY A 142 -22.65 0.87 6.94
CA GLY A 142 -21.99 2.16 6.73
C GLY A 142 -22.94 3.35 6.82
N SER A 143 -24.04 3.18 7.56
CA SER A 143 -24.99 4.22 7.95
C SER A 143 -24.59 4.91 9.26
N ARG A 144 -25.25 6.05 9.56
CA ARG A 144 -24.94 6.93 10.70
C ARG A 144 -26.14 7.20 11.61
N ASP A 145 -25.87 7.36 12.90
CA ASP A 145 -26.87 7.89 13.85
C ASP A 145 -26.94 9.43 13.80
N ARG A 146 -27.86 10.04 14.56
CA ARG A 146 -28.04 11.51 14.60
C ARG A 146 -26.83 12.30 15.15
N ASN A 147 -25.82 11.61 15.70
CA ASN A 147 -24.58 12.22 16.16
C ASN A 147 -23.39 11.88 15.24
N GLY A 148 -23.61 11.20 14.11
CA GLY A 148 -22.56 10.80 13.18
C GLY A 148 -21.82 9.50 13.55
N ARG A 149 -22.30 8.75 14.56
CA ARG A 149 -21.70 7.46 14.92
C ARG A 149 -22.03 6.39 13.90
N ALA A 150 -21.10 5.46 13.66
CA ALA A 150 -21.37 4.30 12.81
C ALA A 150 -22.43 3.38 13.45
N VAL A 151 -23.45 3.02 12.68
CA VAL A 151 -24.56 2.16 13.12
C VAL A 151 -24.25 0.69 12.81
N VAL A 152 -24.34 -0.15 13.84
CA VAL A 152 -24.19 -1.60 13.71
C VAL A 152 -25.54 -2.27 14.00
N GLU A 153 -26.06 -2.99 13.01
CA GLU A 153 -27.35 -3.67 13.10
C GLU A 153 -27.15 -5.12 13.55
N VAL A 154 -27.92 -5.55 14.56
CA VAL A 154 -27.82 -6.89 15.16
C VAL A 154 -29.14 -7.62 14.98
N HIS A 155 -29.16 -8.68 14.16
CA HIS A 155 -30.37 -9.40 13.76
C HIS A 155 -30.62 -10.58 14.71
N GLY A 156 -31.30 -10.34 15.84
CA GLY A 156 -31.53 -11.34 16.89
C GLY A 156 -32.49 -12.48 16.52
N ASP A 157 -33.21 -12.37 15.40
CA ASP A 157 -34.15 -13.39 14.93
C ASP A 157 -33.53 -14.45 14.00
N ARG A 158 -32.33 -14.18 13.45
CA ARG A 158 -31.55 -15.09 12.59
C ARG A 158 -31.30 -16.45 13.27
N LYS A 159 -31.26 -17.53 12.48
CA LYS A 159 -30.99 -18.90 12.96
C LYS A 159 -29.49 -19.17 13.11
N GLU A 160 -28.69 -18.36 12.42
CA GLU A 160 -27.24 -18.41 12.32
C GLU A 160 -26.54 -18.20 13.68
N TRP A 161 -27.23 -17.59 14.65
CA TRP A 161 -26.83 -17.55 16.06
C TRP A 161 -26.62 -18.92 16.72
N MET A 162 -27.18 -19.99 16.17
CA MET A 162 -26.98 -21.37 16.63
C MET A 162 -25.70 -22.02 16.07
N SER A 163 -24.94 -21.32 15.23
CA SER A 163 -23.67 -21.82 14.69
C SER A 163 -22.61 -21.96 15.80
N PRO A 164 -21.82 -23.06 15.84
CA PRO A 164 -20.76 -23.24 16.83
C PRO A 164 -19.64 -22.19 16.73
N LEU A 165 -19.61 -21.39 15.66
CA LEU A 165 -18.73 -20.24 15.53
C LEU A 165 -19.13 -19.07 16.45
N VAL A 166 -20.39 -18.99 16.90
CA VAL A 166 -20.94 -17.80 17.59
C VAL A 166 -20.72 -17.88 19.10
N THR A 167 -19.46 -17.72 19.50
CA THR A 167 -19.06 -17.60 20.91
C THR A 167 -19.03 -16.13 21.35
N ALA A 168 -19.08 -15.86 22.66
CA ALA A 168 -18.98 -14.48 23.17
C ALA A 168 -17.64 -13.81 22.82
N HIS A 169 -16.54 -14.57 22.81
CA HIS A 169 -15.22 -14.09 22.40
C HIS A 169 -15.19 -13.77 20.91
N ASN A 170 -15.72 -14.66 20.06
CA ASN A 170 -15.78 -14.45 18.61
C ASN A 170 -16.68 -13.26 18.22
N VAL A 171 -17.79 -13.04 18.93
CA VAL A 171 -18.64 -11.85 18.76
C VAL A 171 -17.95 -10.57 19.25
N CYS A 172 -17.11 -10.66 20.29
CA CYS A 172 -16.28 -9.55 20.75
C CYS A 172 -15.20 -9.18 19.70
N GLU A 173 -14.46 -10.16 19.17
CA GLU A 173 -13.53 -9.96 18.05
C GLU A 173 -14.23 -9.33 16.84
N LEU A 174 -15.44 -9.78 16.49
CA LEU A 174 -16.24 -9.23 15.40
C LEU A 174 -16.64 -7.76 15.64
N LEU A 175 -17.06 -7.39 16.84
CA LEU A 175 -17.44 -6.01 17.17
C LEU A 175 -16.23 -5.06 17.14
N LEU A 176 -15.08 -5.50 17.68
CA LEU A 176 -13.81 -4.78 17.59
C LEU A 176 -13.33 -4.65 16.13
N TYR A 177 -13.53 -5.69 15.33
CA TYR A 177 -13.23 -5.65 13.89
C TYR A 177 -14.11 -4.64 13.16
N LEU A 178 -15.42 -4.64 13.39
CA LEU A 178 -16.35 -3.67 12.76
C LEU A 178 -16.06 -2.23 13.21
N HIS A 179 -15.67 -1.99 14.47
CA HIS A 179 -15.18 -0.69 14.94
C HIS A 179 -13.91 -0.23 14.20
N SER A 180 -13.07 -1.16 13.75
CA SER A 180 -11.85 -0.83 13.01
C SER A 180 -12.05 -0.41 11.55
N LEU A 181 -13.26 -0.55 10.99
CA LEU A 181 -13.56 -0.26 9.58
C LEU A 181 -13.84 1.22 9.27
N PRO A 182 -14.68 1.96 10.04
CA PRO A 182 -14.90 3.39 9.81
C PRO A 182 -13.63 4.23 9.91
N ARG A 183 -13.65 5.41 9.27
CA ARG A 183 -12.59 6.42 9.45
C ARG A 183 -12.40 6.81 10.93
N ARG A 184 -11.21 7.32 11.24
CA ARG A 184 -10.75 7.55 12.62
C ARG A 184 -11.72 8.46 13.39
N GLU A 185 -12.21 9.48 12.73
CA GLU A 185 -13.09 10.52 13.26
C GLU A 185 -14.43 9.93 13.69
N VAL A 186 -15.00 9.03 12.89
CA VAL A 186 -16.23 8.28 13.21
C VAL A 186 -15.99 7.26 14.32
N ARG A 187 -14.83 6.60 14.28
CA ARG A 187 -14.41 5.58 15.26
C ARG A 187 -14.23 6.13 16.67
N GLU A 188 -13.72 7.36 16.79
CA GLU A 188 -13.54 8.08 18.06
C GLU A 188 -14.88 8.49 18.71
N LEU A 189 -16.00 8.53 17.96
CA LEU A 189 -17.35 8.73 18.52
C LEU A 189 -17.96 7.45 19.13
N GLY A 190 -17.39 6.29 18.81
CA GLY A 190 -17.91 4.96 19.18
C GLY A 190 -19.04 4.46 18.28
N LEU A 191 -19.45 3.20 18.46
CA LEU A 191 -20.55 2.57 17.72
C LEU A 191 -21.93 2.80 18.39
N THR A 192 -22.97 2.91 17.56
CA THR A 192 -24.37 2.80 18.00
C THR A 192 -24.94 1.46 17.52
N LEU A 193 -25.25 0.56 18.46
CA LEU A 193 -25.76 -0.77 18.16
C LEU A 193 -27.29 -0.78 18.18
N VAL A 194 -27.91 -1.24 17.10
CA VAL A 194 -29.37 -1.40 16.99
C VAL A 194 -29.73 -2.87 16.90
N ILE A 195 -30.35 -3.38 17.96
CA ILE A 195 -30.64 -4.80 18.14
C ILE A 195 -32.11 -5.10 17.83
N ASN A 196 -32.36 -5.88 16.77
CA ASN A 196 -33.68 -6.38 16.40
C ASN A 196 -34.05 -7.59 17.26
N ALA A 197 -34.78 -7.36 18.35
CA ALA A 197 -35.22 -8.35 19.34
C ALA A 197 -36.74 -8.60 19.29
N ARG A 198 -37.38 -8.29 18.15
CA ARG A 198 -38.84 -8.34 17.95
C ARG A 198 -39.42 -9.76 18.03
N LYS A 199 -38.92 -10.66 17.18
CA LYS A 199 -39.44 -12.02 17.02
C LYS A 199 -38.89 -13.02 18.04
N LYS A 200 -37.69 -12.78 18.59
CA LYS A 200 -36.96 -13.71 19.47
C LYS A 200 -36.10 -12.93 20.49
N PRO A 201 -35.88 -13.49 21.70
CA PRO A 201 -34.85 -12.99 22.60
C PRO A 201 -33.45 -13.19 22.00
N VAL A 202 -32.56 -12.26 22.31
CA VAL A 202 -31.20 -12.21 21.75
C VAL A 202 -30.27 -13.09 22.59
N PRO A 203 -29.36 -13.89 22.00
CA PRO A 203 -28.56 -14.85 22.76
C PRO A 203 -27.64 -14.24 23.82
N VAL A 204 -27.47 -14.97 24.93
CA VAL A 204 -26.62 -14.59 26.09
C VAL A 204 -25.18 -14.27 25.68
N HIS A 205 -24.68 -14.89 24.61
CA HIS A 205 -23.35 -14.65 24.07
C HIS A 205 -23.12 -13.19 23.64
N LEU A 206 -24.15 -12.46 23.18
CA LEU A 206 -24.01 -11.05 22.81
C LEU A 206 -23.75 -10.17 24.03
N TYR A 207 -24.52 -10.30 25.11
CA TYR A 207 -24.31 -9.46 26.30
C TYR A 207 -22.94 -9.69 26.93
N ARG A 208 -22.46 -10.95 26.94
CA ARG A 208 -21.08 -11.28 27.34
C ARG A 208 -20.05 -10.63 26.42
N ALA A 209 -20.25 -10.68 25.11
CA ALA A 209 -19.37 -10.02 24.14
C ALA A 209 -19.33 -8.49 24.34
N LEU A 210 -20.47 -7.85 24.61
CA LEU A 210 -20.55 -6.40 24.83
C LEU A 210 -19.79 -5.96 26.08
N LEU A 211 -19.87 -6.72 27.17
CA LEU A 211 -19.05 -6.51 28.37
C LEU A 211 -17.55 -6.65 28.04
N MET A 212 -17.16 -7.72 27.34
CA MET A 212 -15.76 -7.93 26.92
C MET A 212 -15.22 -6.82 26.00
N VAL A 213 -16.07 -6.19 25.17
CA VAL A 213 -15.70 -5.02 24.34
C VAL A 213 -15.45 -3.79 25.22
N GLN A 214 -16.30 -3.54 26.21
CA GLN A 214 -16.16 -2.42 27.15
C GLN A 214 -14.93 -2.58 28.06
N GLU A 215 -14.63 -3.81 28.51
CA GLU A 215 -13.45 -4.13 29.33
C GLU A 215 -12.13 -3.92 28.57
N GLN A 216 -12.07 -4.31 27.29
CA GLN A 216 -10.86 -4.12 26.47
C GLN A 216 -10.70 -2.68 25.97
N THR A 217 -11.81 -2.01 25.64
CA THR A 217 -11.81 -0.71 24.97
C THR A 217 -12.99 0.14 25.41
N LEU A 218 -12.72 1.13 26.27
CA LEU A 218 -13.69 2.14 26.63
C LEU A 218 -14.17 2.89 25.37
N HIS A 219 -15.46 3.23 25.33
CA HIS A 219 -16.15 3.97 24.26
C HIS A 219 -16.30 3.29 22.89
N THR A 220 -15.76 2.08 22.65
CA THR A 220 -15.99 1.33 21.40
C THR A 220 -17.48 1.14 21.08
N VAL A 221 -18.30 0.86 22.10
CA VAL A 221 -19.76 0.91 22.00
C VAL A 221 -20.25 2.09 22.84
N HIS A 222 -20.90 3.06 22.20
CA HIS A 222 -21.41 4.28 22.83
C HIS A 222 -22.88 4.14 23.26
N SER A 223 -23.72 3.56 22.40
CA SER A 223 -25.15 3.36 22.66
C SER A 223 -25.59 1.97 22.20
N ILE A 224 -26.53 1.37 22.94
CA ILE A 224 -27.14 0.07 22.64
C ILE A 224 -28.65 0.25 22.70
N ILE A 225 -29.31 0.11 21.56
CA ILE A 225 -30.76 0.30 21.41
C ILE A 225 -31.39 -1.04 21.06
N MET A 226 -32.42 -1.46 21.80
CA MET A 226 -33.08 -2.75 21.60
C MET A 226 -34.53 -2.56 21.15
N LEU A 227 -34.81 -2.89 19.89
CA LEU A 227 -36.15 -2.86 19.31
C LEU A 227 -36.89 -4.17 19.65
N LYS A 228 -37.94 -4.06 20.45
CA LYS A 228 -38.90 -5.16 20.74
C LYS A 228 -40.29 -4.80 20.24
N ASP A 229 -41.12 -5.80 19.99
CA ASP A 229 -42.55 -5.59 19.80
C ASP A 229 -43.25 -5.49 21.16
N LYS A 230 -44.23 -4.60 21.27
CA LYS A 230 -44.89 -4.18 22.52
C LYS A 230 -45.45 -5.34 23.35
N ASP A 231 -45.91 -6.39 22.69
CA ASP A 231 -46.63 -7.51 23.30
C ASP A 231 -45.67 -8.63 23.77
N ASN A 232 -44.41 -8.59 23.31
CA ASN A 232 -43.33 -9.52 23.68
C ASN A 232 -42.43 -8.96 24.80
N CYS A 233 -43.04 -8.36 25.83
CA CYS A 233 -42.35 -7.66 26.91
C CYS A 233 -42.48 -8.34 28.30
N PRO A 234 -41.80 -9.48 28.56
CA PRO A 234 -41.38 -9.77 29.93
C PRO A 234 -40.40 -8.67 30.39
N ARG A 235 -40.30 -8.45 31.71
CA ARG A 235 -39.40 -7.43 32.28
C ARG A 235 -37.98 -7.57 31.70
N PRO A 236 -37.29 -6.46 31.35
CA PRO A 236 -35.88 -6.54 30.99
C PRO A 236 -35.08 -7.17 32.14
N GLU A 237 -34.35 -8.24 31.81
CA GLU A 237 -33.27 -8.72 32.66
C GLU A 237 -32.21 -7.63 32.74
N LYS A 238 -31.92 -7.14 33.95
CA LYS A 238 -30.93 -6.07 34.13
C LYS A 238 -29.55 -6.68 34.03
N HIS A 239 -28.89 -6.53 32.88
CA HIS A 239 -27.49 -6.90 32.72
C HIS A 239 -26.60 -5.81 33.36
N PRO A 240 -25.90 -6.07 34.49
CA PRO A 240 -25.05 -5.07 35.12
C PRO A 240 -23.91 -4.66 34.18
N GLY A 241 -23.55 -3.37 34.16
CA GLY A 241 -22.53 -2.81 33.25
C GLY A 241 -23.08 -2.31 31.91
N LEU A 242 -24.14 -2.92 31.36
CA LEU A 242 -24.73 -2.52 30.08
C LEU A 242 -25.90 -1.54 30.25
N GLN A 243 -25.77 -0.34 29.69
CA GLN A 243 -26.91 0.55 29.47
C GLN A 243 -27.54 0.21 28.12
N ILE A 244 -28.83 -0.18 28.13
CA ILE A 244 -29.57 -0.64 26.94
C ILE A 244 -30.92 0.08 26.86
N ASP A 245 -31.09 0.92 25.84
CA ASP A 245 -32.31 1.68 25.61
C ASP A 245 -33.36 0.81 24.91
N MET A 246 -34.43 0.44 25.63
CA MET A 246 -35.49 -0.38 25.06
C MET A 246 -36.53 0.47 24.32
N VAL A 247 -36.73 0.19 23.03
CA VAL A 247 -37.72 0.87 22.18
C VAL A 247 -38.77 -0.13 21.67
N THR A 248 -40.04 0.24 21.80
CA THR A 248 -41.20 -0.60 21.44
C THR A 248 -41.83 -0.23 20.09
N SER A 249 -41.18 0.63 19.30
CA SER A 249 -41.61 1.00 17.95
C SER A 249 -40.48 1.61 17.13
N VAL A 250 -40.55 1.48 15.80
CA VAL A 250 -39.63 2.14 14.86
C VAL A 250 -39.69 3.67 15.01
N ARG A 251 -40.86 4.26 15.32
CA ARG A 251 -40.99 5.71 15.58
C ARG A 251 -40.16 6.17 16.80
N ALA A 252 -39.96 5.31 17.80
CA ALA A 252 -39.08 5.61 18.93
C ALA A 252 -37.60 5.46 18.54
N LEU A 253 -37.23 4.42 17.79
CA LEU A 253 -35.88 4.24 17.23
C LEU A 253 -35.46 5.42 16.34
N ASN A 254 -36.40 5.95 15.55
CA ASN A 254 -36.19 7.10 14.65
C ASN A 254 -35.78 8.41 15.35
N LYS A 255 -35.83 8.45 16.70
CA LYS A 255 -35.28 9.55 17.51
C LYS A 255 -33.76 9.52 17.62
N THR A 256 -33.10 8.38 17.39
CA THR A 256 -31.64 8.23 17.55
C THR A 256 -30.95 7.91 16.23
N VAL A 257 -31.53 7.06 15.38
CA VAL A 257 -31.03 6.75 14.03
C VAL A 257 -32.14 7.10 13.03
N GLU A 258 -31.85 7.80 11.94
CA GLU A 258 -32.90 8.19 10.99
C GLU A 258 -33.46 7.00 10.19
N ALA A 259 -34.70 7.08 9.72
CA ALA A 259 -35.28 6.06 8.85
C ALA A 259 -34.49 5.88 7.54
N SER A 260 -33.84 6.95 7.06
CA SER A 260 -32.90 6.95 5.93
C SER A 260 -31.59 6.20 6.20
N GLN A 261 -31.28 5.90 7.47
CA GLN A 261 -30.02 5.33 7.96
C GLN A 261 -30.22 3.93 8.60
N LEU A 262 -31.44 3.40 8.57
CA LEU A 262 -31.81 2.05 9.03
C LEU A 262 -32.17 1.18 7.83
N THR A 263 -31.80 -0.10 7.83
CA THR A 263 -32.19 -1.02 6.76
C THR A 263 -33.68 -1.40 6.83
N SER A 264 -34.17 -2.03 5.77
CA SER A 264 -35.53 -2.59 5.70
C SER A 264 -35.81 -3.59 6.84
N ASP A 265 -34.81 -4.34 7.32
CA ASP A 265 -34.95 -5.32 8.41
C ASP A 265 -35.31 -4.64 9.75
N LEU A 266 -35.04 -3.33 9.89
CA LEU A 266 -35.40 -2.48 11.04
C LEU A 266 -36.52 -1.47 10.73
N GLY A 267 -37.03 -1.44 9.48
CA GLY A 267 -38.14 -0.58 9.06
C GLY A 267 -37.71 0.79 8.52
N GLY A 268 -36.47 0.94 8.07
CA GLY A 268 -35.99 2.12 7.35
C GLY A 268 -35.89 1.91 5.83
N THR A 269 -35.20 2.83 5.16
CA THR A 269 -35.02 2.88 3.70
C THR A 269 -33.54 2.86 3.26
N PHE A 270 -32.61 2.50 4.16
CA PHE A 270 -31.19 2.36 3.80
C PHE A 270 -30.98 1.11 2.93
N THR A 271 -30.37 1.27 1.76
CA THR A 271 -30.16 0.20 0.80
C THR A 271 -28.91 -0.62 1.16
N TYR A 272 -29.12 -1.76 1.82
CA TYR A 272 -28.04 -2.69 2.18
C TYR A 272 -28.22 -4.05 1.50
N SER A 273 -27.11 -4.63 1.04
CA SER A 273 -27.04 -6.02 0.61
C SER A 273 -25.79 -6.66 1.18
N HIS A 274 -25.98 -7.48 2.21
CA HIS A 274 -24.90 -8.12 2.94
C HIS A 274 -23.97 -8.96 2.03
N PHE A 275 -24.53 -9.65 1.04
CA PHE A 275 -23.77 -10.40 0.04
C PHE A 275 -22.85 -9.49 -0.81
N HIS A 276 -23.36 -8.37 -1.33
CA HIS A 276 -22.52 -7.43 -2.07
C HIS A 276 -21.46 -6.78 -1.16
N TRP A 277 -21.83 -6.46 0.09
CA TRP A 277 -20.90 -5.91 1.08
C TRP A 277 -19.74 -6.89 1.34
N LEU A 278 -20.01 -8.18 1.57
CA LEU A 278 -18.98 -9.23 1.73
C LEU A 278 -18.06 -9.31 0.49
N GLN A 279 -18.63 -9.29 -0.72
CA GLN A 279 -17.85 -9.35 -1.96
C GLN A 279 -16.97 -8.12 -2.16
N PHE A 280 -17.45 -6.92 -1.84
CA PHE A 280 -16.64 -5.70 -1.86
C PHE A 280 -15.55 -5.75 -0.80
N HIS A 281 -15.91 -6.10 0.43
CA HIS A 281 -15.02 -6.13 1.58
C HIS A 281 -13.87 -7.13 1.41
N GLN A 282 -14.13 -8.31 0.83
CA GLN A 282 -13.06 -9.26 0.49
C GLN A 282 -12.07 -8.68 -0.55
N LYS A 283 -12.56 -8.03 -1.62
CA LYS A 283 -11.70 -7.36 -2.62
C LYS A 283 -10.87 -6.25 -1.97
N LEU A 284 -11.53 -5.40 -1.16
CA LEU A 284 -10.93 -4.27 -0.44
C LEU A 284 -9.79 -4.73 0.48
N VAL A 285 -10.04 -5.73 1.34
CA VAL A 285 -9.05 -6.21 2.32
C VAL A 285 -7.83 -6.81 1.64
N SER A 286 -8.02 -7.58 0.56
CA SER A 286 -6.91 -8.13 -0.24
C SER A 286 -6.10 -7.02 -0.88
N PHE A 287 -6.72 -6.19 -1.72
CA PHE A 287 -6.04 -5.16 -2.49
C PHE A 287 -5.34 -4.13 -1.60
N MET A 288 -5.93 -3.78 -0.45
CA MET A 288 -5.27 -2.92 0.55
C MET A 288 -4.09 -3.62 1.24
N ALA A 289 -4.07 -4.95 1.38
CA ALA A 289 -2.88 -5.67 1.85
C ALA A 289 -1.77 -5.65 0.80
N ASP A 290 -2.11 -5.96 -0.46
CA ASP A 290 -1.19 -5.95 -1.60
C ASP A 290 -0.52 -4.57 -1.77
N LEU A 291 -1.35 -3.51 -1.77
CA LEU A 291 -0.91 -2.11 -1.83
C LEU A 291 -0.01 -1.71 -0.65
N ARG A 292 -0.31 -2.15 0.59
CA ARG A 292 0.54 -1.88 1.76
C ARG A 292 1.88 -2.62 1.66
N GLY A 293 1.90 -3.83 1.10
CA GLY A 293 3.10 -4.58 0.79
C GLY A 293 4.01 -3.82 -0.17
N ALA A 294 3.51 -3.49 -1.36
CA ALA A 294 4.25 -2.75 -2.38
C ALA A 294 4.70 -1.36 -1.90
N ASN A 295 3.84 -0.61 -1.20
CA ASN A 295 4.21 0.68 -0.61
C ASN A 295 5.37 0.57 0.39
N SER A 296 5.40 -0.50 1.20
CA SER A 296 6.47 -0.76 2.17
C SER A 296 7.77 -1.19 1.49
N LEU A 297 7.67 -2.04 0.47
CA LEU A 297 8.79 -2.51 -0.35
C LEU A 297 9.46 -1.34 -1.09
N LEU A 298 8.68 -0.51 -1.79
CA LEU A 298 9.15 0.69 -2.47
C LEU A 298 9.75 1.71 -1.50
N HIS A 299 9.12 1.96 -0.34
CA HIS A 299 9.66 2.87 0.65
C HIS A 299 11.02 2.41 1.20
N ASN A 300 11.17 1.11 1.47
CA ASN A 300 12.45 0.53 1.91
C ASN A 300 13.53 0.61 0.80
N ALA A 301 13.14 0.41 -0.46
CA ALA A 301 14.05 0.55 -1.60
C ALA A 301 14.53 2.00 -1.78
N ILE A 302 13.62 2.98 -1.76
CA ILE A 302 13.99 4.42 -1.81
C ILE A 302 14.93 4.76 -0.65
N LYS A 303 14.63 4.29 0.57
CA LYS A 303 15.47 4.53 1.75
C LYS A 303 16.88 3.94 1.63
N LYS A 304 17.04 2.80 0.95
CA LYS A 304 18.37 2.23 0.63
C LYS A 304 19.09 3.10 -0.42
N VAL A 305 18.43 3.47 -1.51
CA VAL A 305 19.02 4.32 -2.57
C VAL A 305 19.44 5.70 -2.05
N ASP A 306 18.63 6.33 -1.20
CA ASP A 306 18.95 7.62 -0.58
C ASP A 306 20.06 7.53 0.50
N SER A 307 20.51 6.32 0.88
CA SER A 307 21.50 6.13 1.96
C SER A 307 22.94 6.36 1.47
N ARG A 308 23.38 7.63 1.53
CA ARG A 308 24.75 8.03 1.19
C ARG A 308 25.78 7.41 2.15
N LYS A 309 26.46 6.35 1.72
CA LYS A 309 27.70 5.86 2.34
C LYS A 309 28.86 6.80 1.98
N GLN A 310 29.83 6.99 2.89
CA GLN A 310 31.12 7.59 2.51
C GLN A 310 32.03 6.47 1.98
N MET A 311 32.70 6.71 0.86
CA MET A 311 33.40 5.68 0.09
C MET A 311 34.79 6.20 -0.29
N HIS A 312 35.83 5.45 0.05
CA HIS A 312 37.23 5.83 -0.04
C HIS A 312 37.99 5.05 -1.13
N ALA A 313 37.65 3.78 -1.37
CA ALA A 313 38.24 2.98 -2.44
C ALA A 313 37.31 2.83 -3.65
N ALA A 314 37.86 2.70 -4.86
CA ALA A 314 37.07 2.44 -6.07
C ALA A 314 36.25 1.13 -5.96
N GLN A 315 36.85 0.08 -5.37
CA GLN A 315 36.20 -1.21 -5.10
C GLN A 315 34.90 -1.07 -4.29
N GLU A 316 34.91 -0.26 -3.23
CA GLU A 316 33.71 -0.01 -2.41
C GLU A 316 32.59 0.62 -3.26
N VAL A 317 32.94 1.59 -4.12
CA VAL A 317 31.98 2.27 -5.01
C VAL A 317 31.39 1.27 -6.01
N GLN A 318 32.22 0.39 -6.59
CA GLN A 318 31.78 -0.67 -7.51
C GLN A 318 30.84 -1.67 -6.82
N GLU A 319 31.13 -2.05 -5.57
CA GLU A 319 30.24 -2.89 -4.77
C GLU A 319 28.89 -2.20 -4.51
N SER A 320 28.86 -0.91 -4.19
CA SER A 320 27.60 -0.18 -4.02
C SER A 320 26.83 0.07 -5.32
N ILE A 321 27.51 0.19 -6.46
CA ILE A 321 26.87 0.17 -7.80
C ILE A 321 26.15 -1.17 -7.99
N GLN A 322 26.82 -2.28 -7.67
CA GLN A 322 26.24 -3.61 -7.82
C GLN A 322 25.10 -3.88 -6.81
N GLU A 323 25.24 -3.46 -5.54
CA GLU A 323 24.16 -3.49 -4.55
C GLU A 323 22.90 -2.76 -5.08
N GLN A 324 23.07 -1.57 -5.67
CA GLN A 324 21.94 -0.77 -6.14
C GLN A 324 21.28 -1.37 -7.40
N ARG A 325 22.09 -1.95 -8.31
CA ARG A 325 21.57 -2.68 -9.50
C ARG A 325 20.79 -3.94 -9.09
N VAL A 326 21.30 -4.73 -8.15
CA VAL A 326 20.59 -5.89 -7.59
C VAL A 326 19.31 -5.47 -6.88
N LEU A 327 19.35 -4.45 -6.02
CA LEU A 327 18.17 -3.92 -5.32
C LEU A 327 17.07 -3.48 -6.30
N MET A 328 17.43 -2.74 -7.37
CA MET A 328 16.46 -2.30 -8.36
C MET A 328 15.83 -3.50 -9.08
N LYS A 329 16.63 -4.52 -9.42
CA LYS A 329 16.14 -5.75 -10.04
C LYS A 329 15.17 -6.51 -9.12
N GLU A 330 15.57 -6.78 -7.87
CA GLU A 330 14.71 -7.44 -6.87
C GLU A 330 13.36 -6.73 -6.69
N VAL A 331 13.37 -5.40 -6.70
CA VAL A 331 12.16 -4.58 -6.53
C VAL A 331 11.26 -4.59 -7.77
N LEU A 332 11.83 -4.48 -8.97
CA LEU A 332 11.06 -4.48 -10.22
C LEU A 332 10.59 -5.88 -10.66
N GLU A 333 11.24 -6.94 -10.18
CA GLU A 333 10.83 -8.34 -10.40
C GLU A 333 9.84 -8.85 -9.31
N ASP A 334 9.53 -8.06 -8.27
CA ASP A 334 8.56 -8.44 -7.22
C ASP A 334 7.18 -8.76 -7.81
N ALA A 335 6.71 -9.99 -7.58
CA ALA A 335 5.46 -10.49 -8.14
C ALA A 335 4.23 -9.68 -7.68
N GLY A 336 4.25 -9.11 -6.47
CA GLY A 336 3.19 -8.25 -5.96
C GLY A 336 3.11 -6.93 -6.72
N LEU A 337 4.23 -6.20 -6.79
CA LEU A 337 4.35 -4.93 -7.51
C LEU A 337 4.05 -5.10 -9.01
N VAL A 338 4.59 -6.14 -9.65
CA VAL A 338 4.34 -6.46 -11.07
C VAL A 338 2.86 -6.76 -11.33
N THR A 339 2.17 -7.43 -10.41
CA THR A 339 0.72 -7.69 -10.52
C THR A 339 -0.09 -6.40 -10.33
N LEU A 340 0.29 -5.56 -9.36
CA LEU A 340 -0.35 -4.26 -9.12
C LEU A 340 -0.21 -3.32 -10.32
N GLN A 341 0.96 -3.26 -10.97
CA GLN A 341 1.17 -2.49 -12.20
C GLN A 341 0.28 -2.96 -13.36
N LYS A 342 0.09 -4.27 -13.52
CA LYS A 342 -0.66 -4.86 -14.64
C LYS A 342 -2.18 -4.79 -14.44
N GLU A 343 -2.65 -5.07 -13.23
CA GLU A 343 -4.08 -5.28 -12.95
C GLU A 343 -4.69 -4.25 -12.00
N GLY A 344 -3.88 -3.61 -11.13
CA GLY A 344 -4.36 -2.77 -10.04
C GLY A 344 -5.24 -1.59 -10.49
N GLY A 345 -4.85 -0.88 -11.55
CA GLY A 345 -5.68 0.18 -12.15
C GLY A 345 -7.04 -0.34 -12.67
N THR A 346 -7.08 -1.56 -13.23
CA THR A 346 -8.32 -2.21 -13.69
C THR A 346 -9.21 -2.65 -12.53
N LEU A 347 -8.60 -3.14 -11.44
CA LEU A 347 -9.27 -3.53 -10.21
C LEU A 347 -9.89 -2.31 -9.51
N LEU A 348 -9.11 -1.22 -9.38
CA LEU A 348 -9.57 0.06 -8.82
C LEU A 348 -10.73 0.64 -9.63
N ALA A 349 -10.61 0.67 -10.97
CA ALA A 349 -11.69 1.13 -11.86
C ALA A 349 -12.94 0.25 -11.76
N ARG A 350 -12.78 -1.08 -11.65
CA ARG A 350 -13.90 -2.01 -11.44
C ARG A 350 -14.59 -1.78 -10.10
N MET A 351 -13.83 -1.56 -9.02
CA MET A 351 -14.39 -1.31 -7.69
C MET A 351 -15.12 0.03 -7.63
N LYS A 352 -14.59 1.09 -8.24
CA LYS A 352 -15.30 2.37 -8.42
C LYS A 352 -16.60 2.22 -9.23
N LYS A 353 -16.61 1.37 -10.27
CA LYS A 353 -17.83 1.06 -11.02
C LYS A 353 -18.91 0.32 -10.21
N GLU A 354 -18.58 -0.26 -9.05
CA GLU A 354 -19.56 -0.89 -8.15
C GLU A 354 -20.21 0.11 -7.15
N GLU A 355 -19.80 1.39 -7.15
CA GLU A 355 -20.23 2.43 -6.18
C GLU A 355 -21.75 2.62 -6.09
N PHE A 356 -22.47 2.50 -7.22
CA PHE A 356 -23.93 2.65 -7.25
C PHE A 356 -24.68 1.67 -6.31
N ARG A 357 -24.06 0.55 -5.92
CA ARG A 357 -24.61 -0.44 -4.97
C ARG A 357 -24.52 0.01 -3.51
N PHE A 358 -23.74 1.05 -3.23
CA PHE A 358 -23.35 1.49 -1.90
C PHE A 358 -23.43 3.02 -1.75
N SER A 359 -24.20 3.70 -2.61
CA SER A 359 -24.26 5.17 -2.72
C SER A 359 -24.66 5.91 -1.44
N GLN A 360 -25.34 5.24 -0.51
CA GLN A 360 -25.72 5.75 0.81
C GLN A 360 -24.68 5.45 1.90
N SER A 361 -23.74 4.54 1.65
CA SER A 361 -22.74 4.07 2.63
C SER A 361 -21.54 5.01 2.65
N GLU A 362 -21.27 5.62 3.81
CA GLU A 362 -20.15 6.53 3.96
C GLU A 362 -18.82 5.77 4.04
N ASP A 363 -18.77 4.72 4.87
CA ASP A 363 -17.58 3.87 5.05
C ASP A 363 -17.10 3.22 3.74
N TYR A 364 -18.02 2.99 2.78
CA TYR A 364 -17.68 2.51 1.44
C TYR A 364 -16.90 3.56 0.62
N ARG A 365 -17.39 4.81 0.60
CA ARG A 365 -16.76 5.92 -0.14
C ARG A 365 -15.41 6.25 0.48
N ASP A 366 -15.37 6.32 1.81
CA ASP A 366 -14.16 6.49 2.59
C ASP A 366 -13.09 5.43 2.30
N ALA A 367 -13.50 4.15 2.17
CA ALA A 367 -12.61 3.05 1.83
C ALA A 367 -12.11 3.10 0.38
N LEU A 368 -12.96 3.49 -0.59
CA LEU A 368 -12.55 3.68 -1.98
C LEU A 368 -11.58 4.86 -2.17
N GLU A 369 -11.79 5.95 -1.45
CA GLU A 369 -10.88 7.11 -1.45
C GLU A 369 -9.53 6.70 -0.87
N SER A 370 -9.52 6.13 0.35
CA SER A 370 -8.29 5.67 1.02
C SER A 370 -7.51 4.60 0.21
N MET A 371 -8.20 3.76 -0.56
CA MET A 371 -7.61 2.82 -1.51
C MET A 371 -7.02 3.52 -2.75
N THR A 372 -7.72 4.52 -3.28
CA THR A 372 -7.24 5.33 -4.41
C THR A 372 -5.95 6.05 -4.03
N ASP A 373 -5.93 6.70 -2.87
CA ASP A 373 -4.77 7.47 -2.42
C ASP A 373 -3.56 6.58 -2.16
N LEU A 374 -3.77 5.36 -1.65
CA LEU A 374 -2.69 4.39 -1.46
C LEU A 374 -2.20 3.80 -2.79
N TYR A 375 -3.08 3.55 -3.76
CA TYR A 375 -2.70 3.15 -5.12
C TYR A 375 -1.84 4.23 -5.80
N ASN A 376 -2.29 5.49 -5.75
CA ASN A 376 -1.56 6.63 -6.29
C ASN A 376 -0.17 6.79 -5.62
N GLN A 377 -0.07 6.57 -4.30
CA GLN A 377 1.21 6.59 -3.56
C GLN A 377 2.15 5.46 -3.97
N VAL A 378 1.64 4.29 -4.38
CA VAL A 378 2.47 3.20 -4.92
C VAL A 378 3.03 3.58 -6.29
N GLU A 379 2.23 4.16 -7.19
CA GLU A 379 2.69 4.66 -8.49
C GLU A 379 3.71 5.81 -8.34
N GLU A 380 3.46 6.76 -7.42
CA GLU A 380 4.38 7.86 -7.13
C GLU A 380 5.73 7.34 -6.58
N LYS A 381 5.71 6.39 -5.64
CA LYS A 381 6.94 5.82 -5.07
C LYS A 381 7.70 4.95 -6.08
N LEU A 382 7.01 4.26 -6.98
CA LEU A 382 7.63 3.55 -8.10
C LEU A 382 8.39 4.54 -9.00
N HIS A 383 7.75 5.65 -9.39
CA HIS A 383 8.40 6.68 -10.20
C HIS A 383 9.58 7.33 -9.47
N MET A 384 9.40 7.68 -8.19
CA MET A 384 10.44 8.25 -7.33
C MET A 384 11.66 7.32 -7.22
N LEU A 385 11.44 6.01 -7.04
CA LEU A 385 12.51 5.02 -6.95
C LEU A 385 13.32 4.92 -8.24
N VAL A 386 12.65 4.88 -9.40
CA VAL A 386 13.33 4.86 -10.71
C VAL A 386 14.16 6.14 -10.91
N MET A 387 13.58 7.30 -10.62
CA MET A 387 14.28 8.60 -10.73
C MET A 387 15.50 8.67 -9.80
N ARG A 388 15.33 8.38 -8.50
CA ARG A 388 16.42 8.44 -7.51
C ARG A 388 17.50 7.40 -7.74
N SER A 389 17.15 6.19 -8.19
CA SER A 389 18.15 5.18 -8.52
C SER A 389 19.00 5.62 -9.72
N ASN A 390 18.38 6.14 -10.78
CA ASN A 390 19.12 6.64 -11.94
C ASN A 390 20.05 7.81 -11.57
N GLU A 391 19.59 8.74 -10.73
CA GLU A 391 20.40 9.86 -10.22
C GLU A 391 21.57 9.38 -9.34
N SER A 392 21.31 8.46 -8.41
CA SER A 392 22.31 7.86 -7.52
C SER A 392 23.35 7.05 -8.30
N LEU A 393 22.92 6.27 -9.29
CA LEU A 393 23.80 5.45 -10.12
C LEU A 393 24.77 6.33 -10.92
N GLN A 394 24.30 7.44 -11.50
CA GLN A 394 25.16 8.42 -12.17
C GLN A 394 26.16 9.08 -11.21
N GLN A 395 25.75 9.38 -9.96
CA GLN A 395 26.65 9.92 -8.94
C GLN A 395 27.72 8.89 -8.52
N LEU A 396 27.36 7.60 -8.39
CA LEU A 396 28.28 6.51 -8.08
C LEU A 396 29.24 6.19 -9.24
N GLU A 397 28.76 6.15 -10.48
CA GLU A 397 29.61 5.90 -11.66
C GLU A 397 30.63 7.03 -11.88
N PHE A 398 30.25 8.29 -11.61
CA PHE A 398 31.19 9.41 -11.56
C PHE A 398 32.21 9.26 -10.41
N LEU A 399 31.75 8.89 -9.21
CA LEU A 399 32.62 8.70 -8.04
C LEU A 399 33.61 7.53 -8.24
N HIS A 400 33.19 6.43 -8.88
CA HIS A 400 34.06 5.31 -9.21
C HIS A 400 35.23 5.77 -10.09
N LYS A 401 34.92 6.47 -11.18
CA LYS A 401 35.91 7.01 -12.10
C LYS A 401 36.86 7.99 -11.41
N LEU A 402 36.36 8.81 -10.48
CA LEU A 402 37.19 9.70 -9.65
C LEU A 402 38.16 8.90 -8.77
N ARG A 403 37.66 7.90 -8.01
CA ARG A 403 38.49 7.05 -7.14
C ARG A 403 39.51 6.21 -7.93
N GLU A 404 39.18 5.77 -9.14
CA GLU A 404 40.14 5.14 -10.06
C GLU A 404 41.29 6.11 -10.43
N THR A 405 40.96 7.35 -10.83
CA THR A 405 41.99 8.33 -11.19
C THR A 405 42.86 8.72 -10.00
N GLU A 406 42.27 8.85 -8.81
CA GLU A 406 42.98 9.09 -7.56
C GLU A 406 43.92 7.93 -7.21
N ALA A 407 43.45 6.68 -7.29
CA ALA A 407 44.29 5.49 -7.06
C ALA A 407 45.46 5.41 -8.07
N LYS A 408 45.24 5.75 -9.34
CA LYS A 408 46.29 5.81 -10.37
C LYS A 408 47.31 6.92 -10.07
N ILE A 409 46.86 8.11 -9.66
CA ILE A 409 47.74 9.22 -9.23
C ILE A 409 48.56 8.83 -7.99
N ILE A 410 47.96 8.18 -7.00
CA ILE A 410 48.65 7.67 -5.80
C ILE A 410 49.69 6.60 -6.18
N SER A 411 49.36 5.70 -7.11
CA SER A 411 50.30 4.68 -7.60
C SER A 411 51.53 5.31 -8.27
N VAL A 412 51.32 6.28 -9.17
CA VAL A 412 52.41 7.00 -9.86
C VAL A 412 53.22 7.84 -8.87
N GLY A 413 52.57 8.53 -7.94
CA GLY A 413 53.24 9.31 -6.90
C GLY A 413 54.07 8.46 -5.93
N THR A 414 53.58 7.26 -5.58
CA THR A 414 54.35 6.28 -4.81
C THR A 414 55.59 5.85 -5.59
N TRP A 415 55.43 5.33 -6.81
CA TRP A 415 56.53 4.89 -7.68
C TRP A 415 57.60 5.96 -7.89
N PHE A 416 57.19 7.21 -8.10
CA PHE A 416 58.13 8.33 -8.26
C PHE A 416 58.95 8.57 -6.98
N SER A 417 58.33 8.41 -5.81
CA SER A 417 58.97 8.60 -4.49
C SER A 417 59.86 7.42 -4.05
N SER A 418 59.68 6.23 -4.64
CA SER A 418 60.51 5.04 -4.36
C SER A 418 61.46 4.73 -5.52
N GLU A 419 60.99 4.02 -6.54
CA GLU A 419 61.81 3.54 -7.65
C GLU A 419 62.35 4.69 -8.51
N GLY A 420 61.55 5.73 -8.74
CA GLY A 420 61.94 6.92 -9.50
C GLY A 420 63.09 7.68 -8.83
N GLU A 421 62.90 8.15 -7.60
CA GLU A 421 63.91 8.90 -6.84
C GLU A 421 65.18 8.08 -6.60
N GLN A 422 65.08 6.76 -6.33
CA GLN A 422 66.26 5.91 -6.17
C GLN A 422 67.02 5.72 -7.49
N SER A 423 66.32 5.55 -8.61
CA SER A 423 66.96 5.40 -9.93
C SER A 423 67.62 6.70 -10.40
N LEU A 424 67.04 7.86 -10.10
CA LEU A 424 67.65 9.16 -10.35
C LEU A 424 68.96 9.32 -9.55
N LYS A 425 68.97 9.01 -8.25
CA LYS A 425 70.18 9.03 -7.42
C LYS A 425 71.27 8.08 -7.93
N ASN A 426 70.89 6.91 -8.44
CA ASN A 426 71.82 5.96 -9.07
C ASN A 426 72.43 6.52 -10.38
N CYS A 427 71.78 7.48 -11.04
CA CYS A 427 72.33 8.18 -12.21
C CYS A 427 73.24 9.37 -11.81
N GLU A 428 73.13 9.89 -10.58
CA GLU A 428 73.99 10.96 -10.06
C GLU A 428 75.34 10.46 -9.52
N THR A 429 75.50 9.15 -9.28
CA THR A 429 76.79 8.58 -8.84
C THR A 429 77.80 8.54 -10.00
N ILE A 430 78.66 9.56 -10.05
CA ILE A 430 79.73 9.71 -11.04
C ILE A 430 80.75 8.57 -10.91
N ASP A 431 80.88 7.78 -11.97
CA ASP A 431 82.09 7.02 -12.30
C ASP A 431 82.59 7.54 -13.65
N ASP A 432 83.72 8.27 -13.65
CA ASP A 432 84.27 8.94 -14.84
C ASP A 432 84.82 7.95 -15.91
N THR A 433 84.69 6.65 -15.68
CA THR A 433 85.03 5.61 -16.65
C THR A 433 84.04 5.64 -17.82
N GLN A 434 84.53 5.48 -19.06
CA GLN A 434 83.68 5.38 -20.26
C GLN A 434 82.58 4.29 -20.12
N VAL A 435 82.91 3.16 -19.48
CA VAL A 435 81.96 2.06 -19.19
C VAL A 435 80.91 2.47 -18.14
N GLY A 436 81.26 3.31 -17.17
CA GLY A 436 80.34 3.87 -16.18
C GLY A 436 79.33 4.79 -16.83
N THR A 437 79.78 5.75 -17.64
CA THR A 437 78.89 6.68 -18.35
C THR A 437 77.95 5.99 -19.35
N GLU A 438 78.43 4.97 -20.08
CA GLU A 438 77.61 4.20 -21.01
C GLU A 438 76.54 3.36 -20.27
N LYS A 439 76.87 2.86 -19.07
CA LYS A 439 75.91 2.17 -18.19
C LYS A 439 74.87 3.13 -17.61
N ILE A 440 75.26 4.28 -17.07
CA ILE A 440 74.32 5.32 -16.57
C ILE A 440 73.34 5.72 -17.68
N LEU A 441 73.81 5.81 -18.93
CA LEU A 441 72.95 6.12 -20.07
C LEU A 441 71.99 4.97 -20.44
N GLN A 442 72.33 3.70 -20.19
CA GLN A 442 71.38 2.58 -20.28
C GLN A 442 70.35 2.62 -19.15
N ASP A 443 70.78 2.79 -17.90
CA ASP A 443 69.91 2.84 -16.71
C ASP A 443 68.90 4.02 -16.82
N PHE A 444 69.35 5.18 -17.31
CA PHE A 444 68.48 6.33 -17.58
C PHE A 444 67.50 6.10 -18.74
N ASN A 445 67.88 5.38 -19.79
CA ASN A 445 66.95 5.01 -20.87
C ASN A 445 65.90 3.98 -20.40
N LEU A 446 66.27 3.07 -19.49
CA LEU A 446 65.35 2.12 -18.88
C LEU A 446 64.29 2.83 -18.01
N LEU A 447 64.72 3.82 -17.22
CA LEU A 447 63.81 4.73 -16.50
C LEU A 447 62.86 5.44 -17.48
N LEU A 448 63.39 5.95 -18.61
CA LEU A 448 62.63 6.63 -19.66
C LEU A 448 61.71 5.73 -20.50
N SER A 449 61.80 4.40 -20.34
CA SER A 449 60.78 3.46 -20.84
C SER A 449 59.73 3.15 -19.78
N HIS A 450 60.14 2.85 -18.54
CA HIS A 450 59.21 2.61 -17.42
C HIS A 450 58.33 3.82 -17.10
N SER A 451 58.80 5.05 -17.30
CA SER A 451 58.03 6.28 -17.05
C SER A 451 57.06 6.66 -18.19
N LYS A 452 56.74 5.74 -19.10
CA LYS A 452 55.83 5.95 -20.25
C LYS A 452 54.69 4.93 -20.33
N GLU A 453 54.70 3.91 -19.48
CA GLU A 453 53.58 2.99 -19.25
C GLU A 453 52.69 3.51 -18.09
#